data_AF-A0A7X8X3W3-F1
#
_entry.id   AF-A0A7X8X3W3-F1
#
_cell.length_a   1.000
_cell.length_b   1.000
_cell.length_c   1.000
_cell.angle_alpha   90.00
_cell.angle_beta   90.00
_cell.angle_gamma   90.00
#
_symmetry.space_group_name_H-M   'P 1'
#
loop_
_entity.id
_entity.type
_entity.pdbx_description
1 polymer ?
#
loop_
_entity_poly.entity_id
_entity_poly.type
_entity_poly.pdbx_seq_one_letter_code
_entity_poly.pdbx_strand_id
1 'polypeptide(L)'
;MKGFNKLFLVLLALFLVIVLPVFDPVGEESKGKAEAENPWTLQESELIEEQKAIAAALGEAKWRLAQLEEEYEAALLSGDSDEIGCLLDQIATEKSNISMMEREMKNMMKKMNQGVVI
;
A
#
# COMPACT_ATOMS: atom_id res chain seq x y z
N MET A 1 3.29 -34.52 4.19
CA MET A 1 3.67 -33.12 3.91
C MET A 1 2.52 -32.20 4.30
N LYS A 2 2.85 -31.09 4.96
CA LYS A 2 2.14 -29.79 5.08
C LYS A 2 2.13 -29.32 6.53
N GLY A 3 3.26 -28.75 6.93
CA GLY A 3 3.30 -27.83 8.07
C GLY A 3 2.59 -26.55 7.63
N PHE A 4 1.32 -26.44 8.00
CA PHE A 4 0.53 -25.24 7.75
C PHE A 4 1.12 -24.13 8.61
N ASN A 5 1.79 -23.17 7.98
CA ASN A 5 2.62 -22.19 8.66
C ASN A 5 1.72 -21.18 9.38
N LYS A 6 1.74 -21.18 10.72
CA LYS A 6 0.85 -20.35 11.55
C LYS A 6 0.99 -18.86 11.25
N LEU A 7 2.17 -18.44 10.81
CA LEU A 7 2.45 -17.07 10.38
C LEU A 7 1.62 -16.66 9.16
N PHE A 8 1.37 -17.58 8.22
CA PHE A 8 0.52 -17.33 7.06
C PHE A 8 -0.94 -17.12 7.46
N LEU A 9 -1.43 -17.87 8.45
CA LEU A 9 -2.78 -17.68 9.01
C LEU A 9 -2.93 -16.33 9.70
N VAL A 10 -1.90 -15.87 10.42
CA VAL A 10 -1.91 -14.56 11.09
C VAL A 10 -1.88 -13.42 10.07
N LEU A 11 -1.04 -13.52 9.05
CA LEU A 11 -0.97 -12.53 7.97
C LEU A 11 -2.26 -12.49 7.14
N LEU A 12 -2.87 -13.65 6.86
CA LEU A 12 -4.16 -13.73 6.18
C LEU A 12 -5.29 -13.13 7.02
N ALA A 13 -5.29 -13.35 8.34
CA ALA A 13 -6.26 -12.76 9.25
C ALA A 13 -6.11 -11.23 9.32
N LEU A 14 -4.88 -10.73 9.37
CA LEU A 14 -4.61 -9.29 9.35
C LEU A 14 -5.07 -8.65 8.04
N PHE A 15 -4.78 -9.32 6.92
CA PHE A 15 -5.21 -8.90 5.58
C PHE A 15 -6.74 -8.86 5.47
N LEU A 16 -7.45 -9.86 6.00
CA LEU A 16 -8.92 -9.88 6.00
C LEU A 16 -9.53 -8.77 6.87
N VAL A 17 -8.90 -8.39 7.97
CA VAL A 17 -9.35 -7.27 8.84
C VAL A 17 -9.16 -5.91 8.17
N ILE A 18 -8.12 -5.76 7.35
CA ILE A 18 -7.83 -4.49 6.64
C ILE A 18 -8.69 -4.37 5.36
N VAL A 19 -8.97 -5.49 4.68
CA VAL A 19 -9.67 -5.50 3.38
C VAL A 19 -11.19 -5.56 3.52
N LEU A 20 -11.74 -6.06 4.62
CA LEU A 20 -13.18 -5.99 4.85
C LEU A 20 -13.55 -4.60 5.38
N PRO A 21 -14.30 -3.77 4.62
CA PRO A 21 -14.94 -2.61 5.20
C PRO A 21 -15.91 -3.14 6.26
N VAL A 22 -15.80 -2.62 7.48
CA VAL A 22 -16.77 -2.85 8.56
C VAL A 22 -18.15 -2.53 8.01
N PHE A 23 -18.90 -3.57 7.67
CA PHE A 23 -20.30 -3.46 7.28
C PHE A 23 -21.05 -3.18 8.58
N ASP A 24 -21.27 -1.90 8.90
CA ASP A 24 -22.18 -1.48 9.98
C ASP A 24 -23.61 -1.57 9.45
N PRO A 25 -24.45 -2.53 9.90
CA PRO A 25 -25.85 -2.51 9.56
C PRO A 25 -26.58 -1.57 10.54
N VAL A 26 -26.98 -0.41 10.01
CA VAL A 26 -28.22 0.32 10.33
C VAL A 26 -28.42 0.75 11.80
N GLY A 27 -28.44 2.07 11.99
CA GLY A 27 -28.93 2.74 13.20
C GLY A 27 -29.24 4.22 12.95
N GLU A 28 -30.38 4.46 12.29
CA GLU A 28 -31.29 5.62 12.33
C GLU A 28 -30.83 7.08 12.50
N GLU A 29 -31.43 7.89 11.62
CA GLU A 29 -31.88 9.27 11.78
C GLU A 29 -30.84 10.41 11.89
N SER A 30 -30.62 11.08 10.76
CA SER A 30 -30.64 12.54 10.76
C SER A 30 -31.17 13.12 9.46
N LYS A 31 -32.37 13.71 9.57
CA LYS A 31 -32.90 14.72 8.66
C LYS A 31 -31.98 15.93 8.69
N GLY A 32 -31.43 16.32 7.54
CA GLY A 32 -30.83 17.65 7.42
C GLY A 32 -29.99 17.81 6.18
N LYS A 33 -30.54 18.55 5.21
CA LYS A 33 -29.90 19.10 4.01
C LYS A 33 -29.32 18.07 3.05
N ALA A 34 -30.04 17.86 1.96
CA ALA A 34 -29.41 17.62 0.67
C ALA A 34 -28.58 18.86 0.30
N GLU A 35 -27.35 18.94 0.83
CA GLU A 35 -26.31 19.65 0.10
C GLU A 35 -26.10 18.81 -1.16
N ALA A 36 -26.41 19.41 -2.30
CA ALA A 36 -26.06 18.83 -3.58
C ALA A 36 -24.52 18.80 -3.62
N GLU A 37 -23.94 17.73 -3.08
CA GLU A 37 -22.51 17.44 -3.20
C GLU A 37 -22.21 17.42 -4.69
N ASN A 38 -21.41 18.38 -5.12
CA ASN A 38 -21.05 18.50 -6.51
C ASN A 38 -20.27 17.21 -6.87
N PRO A 39 -20.67 16.42 -7.89
CA PRO A 39 -20.03 15.15 -8.19
C PRO A 39 -18.52 15.29 -8.46
N TRP A 40 -18.08 16.48 -8.86
CA TRP A 40 -16.66 16.80 -9.04
C TRP A 40 -15.87 16.91 -7.73
N THR A 41 -16.46 17.41 -6.63
CA THR A 41 -15.77 17.56 -5.33
C THR A 41 -15.59 16.23 -4.61
N LEU A 42 -16.54 15.30 -4.78
CA LEU A 42 -16.43 13.92 -4.27
C LEU A 42 -15.28 13.17 -4.96
N GLN A 43 -15.20 13.26 -6.29
CA GLN A 43 -14.17 12.58 -7.07
C GLN A 43 -12.75 13.12 -6.80
N GLU A 44 -12.60 14.43 -6.60
CA GLU A 44 -11.31 15.00 -6.17
C GLU A 44 -10.91 14.53 -4.76
N SER A 45 -11.87 14.42 -3.84
CA SER A 45 -11.59 13.94 -2.48
C SER A 45 -11.11 12.48 -2.45
N GLU A 46 -11.72 11.61 -3.26
CA GLU A 46 -11.34 10.20 -3.38
C GLU A 46 -9.93 10.06 -3.97
N LEU A 47 -9.61 10.82 -5.02
CA LEU A 47 -8.27 10.82 -5.62
C LEU A 47 -7.18 11.34 -4.66
N ILE A 48 -7.50 12.30 -3.80
CA ILE A 48 -6.58 12.81 -2.78
C ILE A 48 -6.30 11.73 -1.71
N GLU A 49 -7.33 11.01 -1.26
CA GLU A 49 -7.16 9.93 -0.29
C GLU A 49 -6.38 8.75 -0.88
N GLU A 50 -6.68 8.34 -2.12
CA GLU A 50 -5.87 7.34 -2.85
C GLU A 50 -4.41 7.76 -2.99
N GLN A 51 -4.16 9.04 -3.32
CA GLN A 51 -2.80 9.57 -3.40
C GLN A 51 -2.07 9.46 -2.05
N LYS A 52 -2.73 9.83 -0.94
CA LYS A 52 -2.14 9.73 0.40
C LYS A 52 -1.83 8.28 0.76
N ALA A 53 -2.73 7.35 0.45
CA ALA A 53 -2.54 5.93 0.71
C ALA A 53 -1.32 5.38 -0.06
N ILE A 54 -1.19 5.71 -1.35
CA ILE A 54 -0.04 5.29 -2.16
C ILE A 54 1.25 5.95 -1.69
N ALA A 55 1.21 7.23 -1.28
CA ALA A 55 2.39 7.90 -0.72
C ALA A 55 2.85 7.26 0.60
N ALA A 56 1.92 6.88 1.47
CA ALA A 56 2.22 6.18 2.71
C ALA A 56 2.83 4.79 2.42
N ALA A 57 2.21 4.01 1.54
CA ALA A 57 2.71 2.70 1.12
C ALA A 57 4.10 2.79 0.46
N LEU A 58 4.35 3.82 -0.34
CA LEU A 58 5.66 4.08 -0.93
C LEU A 58 6.73 4.39 0.13
N GLY A 59 6.36 5.15 1.17
CA GLY A 59 7.24 5.43 2.30
C GLY A 59 7.62 4.16 3.07
N GLU A 60 6.62 3.32 3.36
CA GLU A 60 6.83 2.03 4.04
C GLU A 60 7.71 1.08 3.20
N ALA A 61 7.44 0.96 1.91
CA ALA A 61 8.24 0.15 0.99
C ALA A 61 9.69 0.62 0.90
N LYS A 62 9.93 1.95 0.86
CA LYS A 62 11.28 2.52 0.88
C LYS A 62 12.01 2.24 2.19
N TRP A 63 11.31 2.32 3.30
CA TRP A 63 11.88 1.98 4.60
C TRP A 63 12.24 0.49 4.68
N ARG A 64 11.33 -0.39 4.26
CA ARG A 64 11.58 -1.84 4.18
C ARG A 64 12.76 -2.18 3.28
N LEU A 65 12.85 -1.52 2.11
CA LEU A 65 13.99 -1.72 1.21
C LEU A 65 15.31 -1.38 1.90
N ALA A 66 15.38 -0.28 2.64
CA ALA A 66 16.59 0.10 3.37
C ALA A 66 16.97 -0.94 4.44
N GLN A 67 15.98 -1.51 5.15
CA GLN A 67 16.24 -2.61 6.09
C GLN A 67 16.77 -3.86 5.40
N LEU A 68 16.18 -4.26 4.27
CA LEU A 68 16.66 -5.41 3.51
C LEU A 68 18.08 -5.20 2.98
N GLU A 69 18.43 -3.98 2.58
CA GLU A 69 19.80 -3.65 2.16
C GLU A 69 20.79 -3.73 3.34
N GLU A 70 20.40 -3.31 4.55
CA GLU A 70 21.21 -3.48 5.77
C GLU A 70 21.39 -4.96 6.16
N GLU A 71 20.31 -5.75 6.14
CA GLU A 71 20.34 -7.19 6.39
C GLU A 71 21.23 -7.92 5.36
N TYR A 72 21.16 -7.49 4.10
CA TYR A 72 22.00 -8.03 3.03
C TYR A 72 23.49 -7.76 3.28
N GLU A 73 23.84 -6.55 3.71
CA GLU A 73 25.23 -6.23 4.09
C GLU A 73 25.71 -7.09 5.27
N ALA A 74 24.85 -7.33 6.26
CA ALA A 74 25.16 -8.22 7.38
C ALA A 74 25.36 -9.68 6.92
N ALA A 75 24.52 -10.18 6.01
CA ALA A 75 24.63 -11.52 5.45
C ALA A 75 25.90 -11.68 4.59
N LEU A 76 26.33 -10.64 3.88
CA LEU A 76 27.62 -10.63 3.17
C LEU A 76 28.80 -10.81 4.13
N LEU A 77 28.73 -10.23 5.32
CA LEU A 77 29.79 -10.37 6.34
C LEU A 77 29.77 -11.74 7.03
N SER A 78 28.60 -12.36 7.18
CA SER A 78 28.48 -13.72 7.76
C SER A 78 28.89 -14.80 6.76
N GLY A 79 28.77 -14.53 5.46
CA GLY A 79 29.04 -15.49 4.38
C GLY A 79 27.89 -16.48 4.17
N ASP A 80 26.69 -16.20 4.68
CA ASP A 80 25.51 -17.04 4.50
C ASP A 80 24.94 -16.88 3.07
N SER A 81 25.38 -17.75 2.16
CA SER A 81 24.99 -17.68 0.75
C SER A 81 23.52 -17.96 0.49
N ASP A 82 22.83 -18.69 1.36
CA ASP A 82 21.40 -18.99 1.20
C ASP A 82 20.56 -17.77 1.60
N GLU A 83 20.93 -17.12 2.71
CA GLU A 83 20.33 -15.87 3.16
C GLU A 83 20.55 -14.73 2.16
N ILE A 84 21.77 -14.59 1.64
CA ILE A 84 22.12 -13.63 0.57
C ILE A 84 21.19 -13.79 -0.64
N GLY A 85 20.96 -15.02 -1.10
CA GLY A 85 20.08 -15.28 -2.24
C GLY A 85 18.63 -14.87 -1.96
N CYS A 86 18.10 -15.21 -0.78
CA CYS A 86 16.75 -14.83 -0.38
C CYS A 86 16.57 -13.31 -0.27
N LEU A 87 17.56 -12.61 0.30
CA LEU A 87 17.54 -11.16 0.47
C LEU A 87 17.60 -10.44 -0.88
N LEU A 88 18.39 -10.93 -1.84
CA LEU A 88 18.43 -10.37 -3.20
C LEU A 88 17.06 -10.45 -3.90
N ASP A 89 16.36 -11.59 -3.80
CA ASP A 89 15.02 -11.74 -4.37
C ASP A 89 14.00 -10.80 -3.72
N GLN A 90 14.09 -10.63 -2.39
CA GLN A 90 13.23 -9.71 -1.65
C GLN A 90 13.52 -8.25 -2.02
N ILE A 91 14.79 -7.85 -2.10
CA ILE A 91 15.21 -6.51 -2.53
C ILE A 91 14.73 -6.21 -3.95
N ALA A 92 14.86 -7.18 -4.87
CA ALA A 92 14.38 -7.02 -6.25
C ALA A 92 12.86 -6.83 -6.30
N THR A 93 12.13 -7.61 -5.50
CA THR A 93 10.66 -7.50 -5.37
C THR A 93 10.27 -6.13 -4.82
N GLU A 94 10.92 -5.67 -3.77
CA GLU A 94 10.62 -4.37 -3.14
C GLU A 94 10.92 -3.21 -4.09
N LYS A 95 12.06 -3.26 -4.81
CA LYS A 95 12.39 -2.28 -5.86
C LYS A 95 11.34 -2.26 -6.97
N SER A 96 10.82 -3.42 -7.37
CA SER A 96 9.74 -3.51 -8.36
C SER A 96 8.43 -2.88 -7.84
N ASN A 97 8.06 -3.15 -6.59
CA ASN A 97 6.87 -2.58 -5.95
C ASN A 97 6.96 -1.05 -5.86
N ILE A 98 8.09 -0.53 -5.40
CA ILE A 98 8.38 0.92 -5.35
C ILE A 98 8.23 1.53 -6.75
N SER A 99 8.82 0.93 -7.78
CA SER A 99 8.72 1.43 -9.15
C SER A 99 7.28 1.43 -9.69
N MET A 100 6.46 0.44 -9.30
CA MET A 100 5.04 0.40 -9.67
C MET A 100 4.27 1.54 -9.00
N MET A 101 4.43 1.71 -7.70
CA MET A 101 3.78 2.78 -6.93
C MET A 101 4.19 4.18 -7.39
N GLU A 102 5.47 4.40 -7.71
CA GLU A 102 5.95 5.68 -8.26
C GLU A 102 5.29 6.01 -9.61
N ARG A 103 5.10 5.00 -10.48
CA ARG A 103 4.39 5.17 -11.75
C ARG A 103 2.92 5.47 -11.53
N GLU A 104 2.27 4.78 -10.60
CA GLU A 104 0.88 5.01 -10.26
C GLU A 104 0.66 6.42 -9.70
N MET A 105 1.51 6.86 -8.77
CA MET A 105 1.49 8.20 -8.21
C MET A 105 1.67 9.28 -9.28
N LYS A 106 2.59 9.06 -10.22
CA LYS A 106 2.78 9.95 -11.38
C LYS A 106 1.53 10.00 -12.28
N ASN A 107 0.89 8.86 -12.51
CA ASN A 107 -0.33 8.80 -13.31
C ASN A 107 -1.50 9.52 -12.62
N MET A 108 -1.68 9.36 -11.31
CA MET A 108 -2.69 10.09 -10.54
C MET A 108 -2.46 11.60 -10.59
N MET A 109 -1.22 12.06 -10.38
CA MET A 109 -0.89 13.48 -10.47
C MET A 109 -1.17 14.05 -11.86
N LYS A 110 -0.94 13.27 -12.93
CA LYS A 110 -1.30 13.66 -14.29
C LYS A 110 -2.82 13.76 -14.47
N LYS A 111 -3.59 12.80 -13.95
CA LYS A 111 -5.07 12.82 -14.02
C LYS A 111 -5.64 14.06 -13.30
N MET A 112 -5.15 14.38 -12.11
CA MET A 112 -5.57 15.59 -11.39
C MET A 112 -5.24 16.86 -12.17
N ASN A 113 -4.02 17.00 -12.71
CA ASN A 113 -3.65 18.18 -13.51
C ASN A 113 -4.44 18.31 -14.82
N GLN A 114 -4.95 17.21 -15.37
CA GLN A 114 -5.80 17.21 -16.57
C GLN A 114 -7.27 17.48 -16.24
N GLY A 115 -7.75 17.10 -15.05
CA GLY A 115 -9.09 17.43 -14.55
C GLY A 115 -9.23 18.87 -14.02
N VAL A 116 -8.11 19.52 -13.66
CA VAL A 116 -8.07 20.92 -13.16
C VAL A 116 -8.09 21.97 -14.28
N VAL A 117 -8.07 21.57 -15.56
CA VAL A 117 -8.22 22.52 -16.69
C VAL A 117 -9.70 22.88 -16.86
N ILE A 118 -10.13 23.93 -16.15
CA ILE A 118 -11.36 24.70 -16.38
C ILE A 118 -11.00 26.00 -17.10
#